data_AF-A0A9P7UZ26-F1
#
_entry.id   AF-A0A9P7UZ26-F1
#
_cell.length_a   1.000
_cell.length_b   1.000
_cell.length_c   1.000
_cell.angle_alpha   90.00
_cell.angle_beta   90.00
_cell.angle_gamma   90.00
#
_symmetry.space_group_name_H-M   'P 1'
#
loop_
_entity.id
_entity.type
_entity.pdbx_description
1 polymer ?
#
loop_
_entity_poly.entity_id
_entity_poly.type
_entity_poly.pdbx_seq_one_letter_code
_entity_poly.pdbx_strand_id
1 'polypeptide(L)'
;MRLRFSIIGLLGFTIGAGALLPDGRSHANLPPTSTIPKLDGAALFSDKIRNGTVLPPYDTVYHFDQLIDHNNPSLGTFKQRFWHTYEFYEPGGPIVFMTPGEVNAEGYTGYLSNSTINGLIAQQEKGAVVLLEHRFFGLSNPYPDLSGTSMSVHTIQQSIEDIDYFARNVELPMPNGKSLDPDNAAWIMTGGSYPGALTSYTMVNKPGLIWAGYASSGPVQVMENFWVYFEPIRKNMPQNCSADVVAVIAHLDQVFSSTNTSAKQAIKDTFGMGSVQHDDDFLGALRNDLWAWQELQPTSGPGARFYNFCDALEVKNGMNAPVSGWGLDHALAAWGKHWRSGLASLCGRATDEQCFDSYAISAPNISIDQPYRSWNWILCNEFGFSQVCSIA
;
A
#
# COMPACT_ATOMS: atom_id res chain seq x y z
N MET A 1 -0.52 -68.41 11.38
CA MET A 1 -0.08 -67.60 10.23
C MET A 1 -0.68 -66.21 10.39
N ARG A 2 0.15 -65.17 10.45
CA ARG A 2 -0.15 -63.87 11.07
C ARG A 2 -1.07 -62.98 10.21
N LEU A 3 -2.02 -62.31 10.87
CA LEU A 3 -2.73 -61.13 10.36
C LEU A 3 -1.72 -60.02 10.02
N ARG A 4 -1.89 -59.35 8.87
CA ARG A 4 -1.22 -58.09 8.55
C ARG A 4 -2.25 -56.97 8.48
N PHE A 5 -2.25 -56.10 9.49
CA PHE A 5 -2.79 -54.76 9.40
C PHE A 5 -1.89 -53.94 8.47
N SER A 6 -2.43 -53.36 7.41
CA SER A 6 -1.76 -52.28 6.67
C SER A 6 -2.32 -50.96 7.16
N ILE A 7 -1.50 -50.25 7.92
CA ILE A 7 -1.70 -48.85 8.28
C ILE A 7 -1.48 -48.06 7.00
N ILE A 8 -2.55 -47.52 6.42
CA ILE A 8 -2.44 -46.49 5.39
C ILE A 8 -2.04 -45.21 6.14
N GLY A 9 -0.76 -44.87 6.04
CA GLY A 9 -0.23 -43.64 6.60
C GLY A 9 -0.92 -42.44 5.95
N LEU A 10 -1.45 -41.54 6.77
CA LEU A 10 -1.72 -40.17 6.34
C LEU A 10 -0.42 -39.58 5.80
N LEU A 11 -0.32 -39.44 4.48
CA LEU A 11 0.57 -38.47 3.86
C LEU A 11 0.02 -37.10 4.24
N GLY A 12 0.53 -36.56 5.35
CA GLY A 12 0.42 -35.16 5.64
C GLY A 12 1.12 -34.41 4.52
N PHE A 13 0.35 -33.79 3.64
CA PHE A 13 0.85 -32.69 2.84
C PHE A 13 1.23 -31.58 3.81
N THR A 14 2.50 -31.49 4.19
CA THR A 14 3.05 -30.24 4.69
C THR A 14 3.08 -29.28 3.50
N ILE A 15 1.96 -28.62 3.27
CA ILE A 15 1.93 -27.39 2.49
C ILE A 15 2.83 -26.45 3.27
N GLY A 16 4.06 -26.25 2.79
CA GLY A 16 4.88 -25.16 3.28
C GLY A 16 4.12 -23.88 2.97
N ALA A 17 3.48 -23.31 3.98
CA ALA A 17 3.07 -21.92 3.88
C ALA A 17 4.34 -21.13 3.58
N GLY A 18 4.44 -20.56 2.38
CA GLY A 18 5.51 -19.62 2.08
C GLY A 18 5.47 -18.55 3.16
N ALA A 19 6.53 -18.44 3.95
CA ALA A 19 6.58 -17.43 4.99
C ALA A 19 6.55 -16.06 4.30
N LEU A 20 5.60 -15.21 4.68
CA LEU A 20 5.60 -13.82 4.24
C LEU A 20 6.95 -13.18 4.62
N LEU A 21 7.39 -12.26 3.77
CA LEU A 21 8.52 -11.39 4.07
C LEU A 21 8.24 -10.57 5.34
N PRO A 22 9.27 -10.04 6.01
CA PRO A 22 9.10 -9.22 7.22
C PRO A 22 8.14 -8.03 7.05
N ASP A 23 7.99 -7.52 5.82
CA ASP A 23 7.09 -6.42 5.46
C ASP A 23 5.69 -6.88 4.97
N GLY A 24 5.40 -8.18 5.09
CA GLY A 24 4.11 -8.78 4.75
C GLY A 24 3.94 -9.16 3.28
N ARG A 25 4.89 -8.86 2.39
CA ARG A 25 4.84 -9.32 0.99
C ARG A 25 5.00 -10.83 0.90
N SER A 26 4.41 -11.45 -0.12
CA SER A 26 4.66 -12.86 -0.41
C SER A 26 6.05 -13.12 -1.01
N HIS A 27 6.59 -12.14 -1.74
CA HIS A 27 7.96 -12.16 -2.28
C HIS A 27 8.42 -10.72 -2.60
N ALA A 28 9.72 -10.50 -2.74
CA ALA A 28 10.33 -9.18 -2.83
C ALA A 28 10.23 -8.54 -4.22
N ASN A 29 9.68 -9.26 -5.21
CA ASN A 29 9.35 -8.71 -6.53
C ASN A 29 8.00 -7.98 -6.57
N LEU A 30 7.20 -8.05 -5.50
CA LEU A 30 6.02 -7.20 -5.34
C LEU A 30 6.43 -5.80 -4.86
N PRO A 31 5.81 -4.73 -5.37
CA PRO A 31 6.04 -3.40 -4.82
C PRO A 31 5.58 -3.35 -3.35
N PRO A 32 6.29 -2.63 -2.46
CA PRO A 32 5.82 -2.40 -1.10
C PRO A 32 4.50 -1.62 -1.12
N THR A 33 3.59 -1.94 -0.19
CA THR A 33 2.32 -1.20 -0.08
C THR A 33 2.60 0.26 0.22
N SER A 34 2.06 1.14 -0.62
CA SER A 34 2.24 2.58 -0.54
C SER A 34 1.15 3.21 0.32
N THR A 35 1.24 2.99 1.64
CA THR A 35 0.22 3.49 2.56
C THR A 35 0.46 4.95 2.94
N ILE A 36 -0.61 5.70 3.21
CA ILE A 36 -0.46 6.98 3.91
C ILE A 36 0.19 6.74 5.30
N PRO A 37 0.88 7.71 5.91
CA PRO A 37 1.53 7.51 7.21
C PRO A 37 0.54 7.08 8.29
N LYS A 38 0.86 6.03 9.06
CA LYS A 38 0.04 5.60 10.19
C LYS A 38 0.23 6.55 11.37
N LEU A 39 -0.84 7.23 11.77
CA LEU A 39 -0.86 8.16 12.90
C LEU A 39 -1.91 7.67 13.90
N ASP A 40 -1.44 7.14 15.03
CA ASP A 40 -2.33 6.65 16.07
C ASP A 40 -2.93 7.81 16.86
N GLY A 41 -4.26 7.91 16.82
CA GLY A 41 -5.02 8.94 17.51
C GLY A 41 -5.11 8.73 19.02
N ALA A 42 -4.84 7.53 19.54
CA ALA A 42 -4.94 7.24 20.97
C ALA A 42 -3.98 8.13 21.79
N ALA A 43 -2.77 8.37 21.29
CA ALA A 43 -1.79 9.24 21.92
C ALA A 43 -2.13 10.75 21.79
N LEU A 44 -3.02 11.10 20.86
CA LEU A 44 -3.43 12.48 20.58
C LEU A 44 -4.71 12.88 21.35
N PHE A 45 -5.42 11.90 21.92
CA PHE A 45 -6.65 12.13 22.64
C PHE A 45 -6.39 12.46 24.11
N SER A 46 -6.64 13.71 24.51
CA SER A 46 -6.73 14.12 25.91
C SER A 46 -8.15 14.57 26.20
N ASP A 47 -8.90 13.82 27.03
CA ASP A 47 -10.28 14.06 27.51
C ASP A 47 -10.96 15.27 26.85
N LYS A 48 -11.35 15.11 25.58
CA LYS A 48 -11.88 16.21 24.79
C LYS A 48 -13.27 16.55 25.30
N ILE A 49 -13.42 17.71 25.94
CA ILE A 49 -14.69 18.20 26.47
C ILE A 49 -15.26 19.24 25.51
N ARG A 50 -16.49 19.01 25.06
CA ARG A 50 -17.26 19.93 24.22
C ARG A 50 -18.56 20.30 24.93
N ASN A 51 -18.75 21.57 25.26
CA ASN A 51 -19.95 22.08 25.95
C ASN A 51 -20.35 21.26 27.20
N GLY A 52 -19.36 20.76 27.95
CA GLY A 52 -19.57 19.92 29.13
C GLY A 52 -19.79 18.42 28.84
N THR A 53 -19.83 18.02 27.56
CA THR A 53 -19.88 16.62 27.13
C THR A 53 -18.47 16.11 26.86
N VAL A 54 -18.10 15.00 27.51
CA VAL A 54 -16.87 14.26 27.18
C VAL A 54 -17.11 13.53 25.86
N LEU A 55 -16.26 13.78 24.87
CA LEU A 55 -16.32 13.10 23.58
C LEU A 55 -15.76 11.68 23.70
N PRO A 56 -16.24 10.72 22.89
CA PRO A 56 -15.60 9.42 22.77
C PRO A 56 -14.14 9.55 22.29
N PRO A 57 -13.23 8.68 22.76
CA PRO A 57 -11.87 8.58 22.22
C PRO A 57 -11.83 8.38 20.71
N TYR A 58 -10.79 8.88 20.04
CA TYR A 58 -10.63 8.74 18.58
C TYR A 58 -10.52 7.28 18.10
N ASP A 59 -10.11 6.35 18.96
CA ASP A 59 -10.04 4.92 18.67
C ASP A 59 -11.37 4.17 18.89
N THR A 60 -12.43 4.88 19.25
CA THR A 60 -13.79 4.31 19.34
C THR A 60 -14.24 3.79 17.98
N VAL A 61 -14.43 2.48 17.88
CA VAL A 61 -14.91 1.81 16.67
C VAL A 61 -16.42 1.87 16.61
N TYR A 62 -16.94 2.48 15.54
CA TYR A 62 -18.35 2.44 15.17
C TYR A 62 -18.58 1.48 14.01
N HIS A 63 -19.81 0.98 13.88
CA HIS A 63 -20.19 0.06 12.82
C HIS A 63 -21.40 0.60 12.07
N PHE A 64 -21.35 0.51 10.75
CA PHE A 64 -22.43 0.85 9.85
C PHE A 64 -22.87 -0.41 9.09
N ASP A 65 -24.18 -0.55 8.89
CA ASP A 65 -24.77 -1.63 8.09
C ASP A 65 -24.67 -1.27 6.60
N GLN A 66 -23.60 -1.72 5.95
CA GLN A 66 -23.33 -1.48 4.54
C GLN A 66 -23.89 -2.61 3.67
N LEU A 67 -24.35 -2.32 2.45
CA LEU A 67 -24.81 -3.36 1.53
C LEU A 67 -23.66 -4.28 1.09
N ILE A 68 -23.92 -5.59 1.05
CA ILE A 68 -22.95 -6.57 0.54
C ILE A 68 -22.69 -6.33 -0.96
N ASP A 69 -23.76 -6.09 -1.71
CA ASP A 69 -23.73 -5.82 -3.15
C ASP A 69 -24.76 -4.74 -3.48
N HIS A 70 -24.30 -3.58 -3.95
CA HIS A 70 -25.17 -2.47 -4.34
C HIS A 70 -26.05 -2.80 -5.55
N ASN A 71 -25.66 -3.76 -6.39
CA ASN A 71 -26.48 -4.25 -7.51
C ASN A 71 -27.51 -5.29 -7.09
N ASN A 72 -27.37 -5.88 -5.89
CA ASN A 72 -28.32 -6.84 -5.35
C ASN A 72 -28.54 -6.65 -3.84
N PRO A 73 -29.29 -5.62 -3.42
CA PRO A 73 -29.53 -5.32 -2.01
C PRO A 73 -30.23 -6.45 -1.24
N SER A 74 -30.86 -7.41 -1.92
CA SER A 74 -31.51 -8.57 -1.29
C SER A 74 -30.53 -9.50 -0.56
N LEU A 75 -29.24 -9.39 -0.84
CA LEU A 75 -28.18 -10.14 -0.14
C LEU A 75 -27.97 -9.67 1.30
N GLY A 76 -28.51 -8.50 1.67
CA GLY A 76 -28.40 -7.94 3.01
C GLY A 76 -27.15 -7.09 3.20
N THR A 77 -26.76 -6.93 4.47
CA THR A 77 -25.71 -6.01 4.89
C THR A 77 -24.55 -6.72 5.59
N PHE A 78 -23.39 -6.06 5.62
CA PHE A 78 -22.26 -6.40 6.48
C PHE A 78 -21.91 -5.20 7.37
N LYS A 79 -21.12 -5.46 8.41
CA LYS A 79 -20.66 -4.41 9.32
C LYS A 79 -19.39 -3.77 8.76
N GLN A 80 -19.51 -2.53 8.29
CA GLN A 80 -18.38 -1.70 7.89
C GLN A 80 -17.92 -0.86 9.09
N ARG A 81 -16.62 -0.88 9.40
CA ARG A 81 -16.05 -0.09 10.50
C ARG A 81 -15.84 1.35 10.07
N PHE A 82 -16.11 2.27 11.00
CA PHE A 82 -15.72 3.66 10.85
C PHE A 82 -15.36 4.28 12.20
N TRP A 83 -14.64 5.39 12.14
CA TRP A 83 -14.31 6.23 13.29
C TRP A 83 -14.77 7.65 12.99
N HIS A 84 -15.09 8.38 14.04
CA HIS A 84 -15.70 9.68 13.91
C HIS A 84 -15.36 10.57 15.10
N THR A 85 -15.23 11.86 14.84
CA THR A 85 -15.25 12.89 15.88
C THR A 85 -16.01 14.12 15.40
N TYR A 86 -16.68 14.76 16.34
CA TYR A 86 -17.35 16.05 16.16
C TYR A 86 -16.72 17.13 17.06
N GLU A 87 -15.44 16.98 17.42
CA GLU A 87 -14.70 17.91 18.28
C GLU A 87 -14.87 19.37 17.83
N PHE A 88 -14.74 19.64 16.54
CA PHE A 88 -14.78 20.99 15.98
C PHE A 88 -16.14 21.40 15.40
N TYR A 89 -17.11 20.48 15.32
CA TYR A 89 -18.34 20.67 14.56
C TYR A 89 -19.21 21.80 15.10
N GLU A 90 -19.68 22.76 14.31
CA GLU A 90 -20.78 23.66 14.68
C GLU A 90 -21.98 23.42 13.75
N PRO A 91 -23.23 23.72 14.18
CA PRO A 91 -24.39 23.56 13.32
C PRO A 91 -24.21 24.27 11.96
N GLY A 92 -24.36 23.52 10.88
CA GLY A 92 -24.13 23.99 9.50
C GLY A 92 -22.71 23.77 8.97
N GLY A 93 -21.80 23.23 9.78
CA GLY A 93 -20.46 22.84 9.35
C GLY A 93 -20.44 21.58 8.48
N PRO A 94 -19.34 21.34 7.73
CA PRO A 94 -19.23 20.20 6.83
C PRO A 94 -18.91 18.88 7.55
N ILE A 95 -19.09 17.77 6.83
CA ILE A 95 -18.51 16.47 7.16
C ILE A 95 -17.23 16.29 6.34
N VAL A 96 -16.08 16.28 7.00
CA VAL A 96 -14.80 15.91 6.40
C VAL A 96 -14.68 14.39 6.41
N PHE A 97 -14.81 13.79 5.24
CA PHE A 97 -14.82 12.35 5.03
C PHE A 97 -13.48 11.88 4.46
N MET A 98 -12.97 10.76 4.97
CA MET A 98 -11.80 10.10 4.42
C MET A 98 -11.91 8.58 4.46
N THR A 99 -11.10 7.91 3.65
CA THR A 99 -10.74 6.50 3.84
C THR A 99 -9.23 6.35 3.78
N PRO A 100 -8.60 5.53 4.66
CA PRO A 100 -7.17 5.25 4.56
C PRO A 100 -6.84 4.32 3.38
N GLY A 101 -7.85 3.74 2.72
CA GLY A 101 -7.68 2.97 1.49
C GLY A 101 -7.27 1.53 1.73
N GLU A 102 -6.13 1.16 1.18
CA GLU A 102 -5.70 -0.23 0.98
C GLU A 102 -5.09 -0.87 2.25
N VAL A 103 -5.68 -0.57 3.41
CA VAL A 103 -5.15 -0.92 4.74
C VAL A 103 -6.25 -1.18 5.76
N ASN A 104 -5.90 -1.93 6.81
CA ASN A 104 -6.67 -1.92 8.06
C ASN A 104 -6.64 -0.51 8.66
N ALA A 105 -7.83 0.08 8.85
CA ALA A 105 -7.98 1.45 9.32
C ALA A 105 -7.63 1.62 10.81
N GLU A 106 -7.45 0.53 11.55
CA GLU A 106 -7.06 0.57 12.96
C GLU A 106 -5.67 1.21 13.15
N GLY A 107 -5.64 2.27 13.96
CA GLY A 107 -4.46 3.09 14.21
C GLY A 107 -4.19 4.17 13.15
N TYR A 108 -5.15 4.45 12.26
CA TYR A 108 -5.18 5.68 11.42
C TYR A 108 -6.04 6.79 12.05
N THR A 109 -6.41 6.66 13.32
CA THR A 109 -7.35 7.56 13.98
C THR A 109 -6.79 8.95 14.26
N GLY A 110 -5.47 9.16 14.12
CA GLY A 110 -4.85 10.48 14.16
C GLY A 110 -5.33 11.40 13.03
N TYR A 111 -5.86 10.84 11.94
CA TYR A 111 -6.50 11.60 10.87
C TYR A 111 -7.85 12.22 11.28
N LEU A 112 -8.40 11.87 12.44
CA LEU A 112 -9.55 12.56 13.05
C LEU A 112 -9.14 13.86 13.74
N SER A 113 -7.85 14.03 14.05
CA SER A 113 -7.30 15.17 14.77
C SER A 113 -6.75 16.24 13.83
N ASN A 114 -6.56 17.45 14.35
CA ASN A 114 -5.91 18.55 13.66
C ASN A 114 -4.38 18.39 13.48
N SER A 115 -3.82 17.22 13.83
CA SER A 115 -2.45 16.85 13.45
C SER A 115 -2.32 16.52 11.95
N THR A 116 -3.45 16.39 11.24
CA THR A 116 -3.52 16.12 9.81
C THR A 116 -4.41 17.15 9.11
N ILE A 117 -4.33 17.20 7.77
CA ILE A 117 -5.14 18.11 6.97
C ILE A 117 -6.65 17.94 7.19
N ASN A 118 -7.12 16.73 7.48
CA ASN A 118 -8.54 16.43 7.67
C ASN A 118 -9.11 17.14 8.90
N GLY A 119 -8.43 17.01 10.05
CA GLY A 119 -8.81 17.73 11.26
C GLY A 119 -8.54 19.23 11.19
N LEU A 120 -7.54 19.68 10.40
CA LEU A 120 -7.32 21.11 10.15
C LEU A 120 -8.49 21.73 9.36
N ILE A 121 -8.98 21.03 8.32
CA ILE A 121 -10.18 21.45 7.58
C ILE A 121 -11.38 21.48 8.53
N ALA A 122 -11.60 20.42 9.31
CA ALA A 122 -12.71 20.39 10.26
C ALA A 122 -12.60 21.48 11.34
N GLN A 123 -11.40 21.79 11.83
CA GLN A 123 -11.20 22.87 12.81
C GLN A 123 -11.53 24.24 12.22
N GLN A 124 -11.05 24.51 11.00
CA GLN A 124 -11.23 25.79 10.33
C GLN A 124 -12.69 26.01 9.89
N GLU A 125 -13.30 24.99 9.30
CA GLU A 125 -14.66 25.04 8.73
C GLU A 125 -15.75 24.63 9.73
N LYS A 126 -15.37 24.40 11.00
CA LYS A 126 -16.26 23.97 12.07
C LYS A 126 -17.01 22.68 11.71
N GLY A 127 -16.30 21.74 11.12
CA GLY A 127 -16.82 20.47 10.64
C GLY A 127 -16.63 19.31 11.62
N ALA A 128 -17.23 18.17 11.27
CA ALA A 128 -16.94 16.88 11.89
C ALA A 128 -16.03 16.06 10.96
N VAL A 129 -15.32 15.07 11.50
CA VAL A 129 -14.45 14.18 10.71
C VAL A 129 -14.97 12.75 10.78
N VAL A 130 -14.96 12.07 9.64
CA VAL A 130 -15.28 10.65 9.50
C VAL A 130 -14.15 9.94 8.77
N LEU A 131 -13.71 8.81 9.34
CA LEU A 131 -12.78 7.88 8.73
C LEU A 131 -13.49 6.55 8.51
N LEU A 132 -13.73 6.19 7.25
CA LEU A 132 -14.41 4.94 6.86
C LEU A 132 -13.40 3.89 6.40
N GLU A 133 -13.48 2.68 6.98
CA GLU A 133 -12.68 1.56 6.49
C GLU A 133 -13.21 1.05 5.16
N HIS A 134 -12.30 0.83 4.21
CA HIS A 134 -12.65 0.37 2.88
C HIS A 134 -13.11 -1.10 2.89
N ARG A 135 -14.11 -1.46 2.07
CA ARG A 135 -14.53 -2.86 1.93
C ARG A 135 -13.35 -3.77 1.57
N PHE A 136 -13.31 -4.97 2.15
CA PHE A 136 -12.24 -5.97 2.02
C PHE A 136 -10.87 -5.58 2.58
N PHE A 137 -10.77 -4.47 3.31
CA PHE A 137 -9.58 -4.11 4.08
C PHE A 137 -9.90 -4.12 5.58
N GLY A 138 -8.91 -4.49 6.40
CA GLY A 138 -9.10 -4.66 7.83
C GLY A 138 -10.21 -5.67 8.15
N LEU A 139 -11.13 -5.26 9.00
CA LEU A 139 -12.24 -6.09 9.47
C LEU A 139 -13.58 -5.76 8.77
N SER A 140 -13.58 -4.88 7.77
CA SER A 140 -14.77 -4.50 6.99
C SER A 140 -14.94 -5.39 5.77
N ASN A 141 -15.43 -6.62 5.98
CA ASN A 141 -15.54 -7.64 4.92
C ASN A 141 -17.01 -8.08 4.72
N PRO A 142 -17.55 -8.03 3.49
CA PRO A 142 -18.88 -8.57 3.17
C PRO A 142 -19.04 -10.07 3.43
N TYR A 143 -17.93 -10.82 3.36
CA TYR A 143 -17.85 -12.27 3.56
C TYR A 143 -16.70 -12.61 4.53
N PRO A 144 -16.70 -13.78 5.17
CA PRO A 144 -15.70 -14.13 6.20
C PRO A 144 -14.32 -14.54 5.63
N ASP A 145 -14.10 -14.37 4.32
CA ASP A 145 -12.85 -14.71 3.64
C ASP A 145 -12.58 -13.81 2.42
N LEU A 146 -11.36 -13.92 1.91
CA LEU A 146 -10.87 -13.28 0.69
C LEU A 146 -10.77 -14.29 -0.47
N SER A 147 -11.70 -15.25 -0.57
CA SER A 147 -11.77 -16.14 -1.74
C SER A 147 -12.15 -15.35 -3.00
N GLY A 148 -11.81 -15.86 -4.19
CA GLY A 148 -12.19 -15.18 -5.45
C GLY A 148 -13.69 -14.98 -5.59
N THR A 149 -14.51 -15.90 -5.06
CA THR A 149 -15.97 -15.77 -5.01
C THR A 149 -16.38 -14.61 -4.11
N SER A 150 -15.84 -14.54 -2.89
CA SER A 150 -16.14 -13.46 -1.95
C SER A 150 -15.72 -12.10 -2.49
N MET A 151 -14.54 -12.01 -3.11
CA MET A 151 -13.99 -10.77 -3.65
C MET A 151 -14.67 -10.32 -4.95
N SER A 152 -15.64 -11.07 -5.49
CA SER A 152 -16.44 -10.63 -6.65
C SER A 152 -17.18 -9.31 -6.43
N VAL A 153 -17.44 -8.93 -5.16
CA VAL A 153 -18.01 -7.62 -4.78
C VAL A 153 -16.93 -6.62 -4.32
N HIS A 154 -15.65 -6.88 -4.60
CA HIS A 154 -14.53 -5.98 -4.36
C HIS A 154 -14.13 -5.26 -5.65
N THR A 155 -14.92 -4.25 -6.04
CA THR A 155 -14.68 -3.44 -7.23
C THR A 155 -14.59 -1.96 -6.88
N ILE A 156 -14.06 -1.13 -7.78
CA ILE A 156 -14.03 0.32 -7.56
C ILE A 156 -15.44 0.88 -7.53
N GLN A 157 -16.33 0.44 -8.42
CA GLN A 157 -17.72 0.89 -8.42
C GLN A 157 -18.42 0.57 -7.09
N GLN A 158 -18.29 -0.66 -6.58
CA GLN A 158 -18.88 -1.06 -5.30
C GLN A 158 -18.36 -0.21 -4.11
N SER A 159 -17.12 0.28 -4.20
CA SER A 159 -16.51 1.15 -3.19
C SER A 159 -17.01 2.60 -3.29
N ILE A 160 -17.29 3.09 -4.50
CA ILE A 160 -17.96 4.38 -4.72
C ILE A 160 -19.41 4.33 -4.19
N GLU A 161 -20.13 3.25 -4.47
CA GLU A 161 -21.48 3.03 -3.96
C GLU A 161 -21.51 2.91 -2.42
N ASP A 162 -20.48 2.34 -1.80
CA ASP A 162 -20.36 2.36 -0.33
C ASP A 162 -20.33 3.77 0.23
N ILE A 163 -19.59 4.68 -0.42
CA ILE A 163 -19.46 6.08 0.02
C ILE A 163 -20.81 6.79 -0.10
N ASP A 164 -21.51 6.61 -1.22
CA ASP A 164 -22.84 7.18 -1.46
C ASP A 164 -23.86 6.67 -0.43
N TYR A 165 -23.93 5.35 -0.27
CA TYR A 165 -24.85 4.72 0.67
C TYR A 165 -24.52 5.09 2.13
N PHE A 166 -23.24 5.11 2.50
CA PHE A 166 -22.81 5.54 3.83
C PHE A 166 -23.22 7.00 4.08
N ALA A 167 -22.88 7.93 3.18
CA ALA A 167 -23.16 9.35 3.37
C ALA A 167 -24.65 9.64 3.53
N ARG A 168 -25.50 8.92 2.79
CA ARG A 168 -26.97 9.11 2.83
C ARG A 168 -27.66 8.44 4.01
N ASN A 169 -27.06 7.42 4.62
CA ASN A 169 -27.76 6.56 5.58
C ASN A 169 -27.09 6.49 6.96
N VAL A 170 -25.86 6.99 7.12
CA VAL A 170 -25.18 6.95 8.40
C VAL A 170 -25.89 7.82 9.44
N GLU A 171 -26.10 7.27 10.62
CA GLU A 171 -26.43 8.04 11.82
C GLU A 171 -25.14 8.30 12.60
N LEU A 172 -24.53 9.47 12.38
CA LEU A 172 -23.28 9.81 13.07
C LEU A 172 -23.52 9.92 14.59
N PRO A 173 -22.62 9.40 15.44
CA PRO A 173 -22.77 9.39 16.90
C PRO A 173 -22.50 10.78 17.50
N MET A 174 -23.36 11.74 17.16
CA MET A 174 -23.31 13.14 17.53
C MET A 174 -24.72 13.75 17.53
N PRO A 175 -24.95 14.91 18.20
CA PRO A 175 -26.23 15.59 18.14
C PRO A 175 -26.66 15.90 16.69
N ASN A 176 -27.90 15.54 16.33
CA ASN A 176 -28.47 15.66 14.98
C ASN A 176 -27.72 14.88 13.88
N GLY A 177 -26.92 13.86 14.24
CA GLY A 177 -26.10 13.11 13.28
C GLY A 177 -26.86 12.40 12.15
N LYS A 178 -28.17 12.19 12.31
CA LYS A 178 -29.07 11.62 11.28
C LYS A 178 -29.48 12.62 10.18
N SER A 179 -29.28 13.92 10.40
CA SER A 179 -29.70 15.00 9.48
C SER A 179 -28.51 15.63 8.74
N LEU A 180 -27.41 14.89 8.62
CA LEU A 180 -26.15 15.36 8.02
C LEU A 180 -25.82 14.65 6.70
N ASP A 181 -26.84 14.18 5.99
CA ASP A 181 -26.69 13.63 4.64
C ASP A 181 -26.25 14.72 3.63
N PRO A 182 -25.78 14.33 2.43
CA PRO A 182 -25.30 15.26 1.40
C PRO A 182 -26.29 16.34 0.93
N ASP A 183 -27.61 16.16 1.13
CA ASP A 183 -28.62 17.15 0.77
C ASP A 183 -28.77 18.23 1.87
N ASN A 184 -28.31 17.95 3.10
CA ASN A 184 -28.44 18.80 4.28
C ASN A 184 -27.12 19.34 4.84
N ALA A 185 -25.99 18.71 4.53
CA ALA A 185 -24.65 19.13 4.96
C ALA A 185 -23.63 18.98 3.82
N ALA A 186 -22.64 19.87 3.77
CA ALA A 186 -21.56 19.74 2.81
C ALA A 186 -20.62 18.57 3.20
N TRP A 187 -20.37 17.65 2.28
CA TRP A 187 -19.38 16.58 2.45
C TRP A 187 -18.09 16.93 1.71
N ILE A 188 -16.96 16.94 2.43
CA ILE A 188 -15.63 17.18 1.87
C ILE A 188 -14.86 15.86 1.91
N MET A 189 -14.55 15.28 0.76
CA MET A 189 -13.81 14.02 0.69
C MET A 189 -12.31 14.27 0.54
N THR A 190 -11.51 13.58 1.34
CA THR A 190 -10.05 13.69 1.31
C THR A 190 -9.42 12.31 1.12
N GLY A 191 -8.35 12.23 0.32
CA GLY A 191 -7.65 10.98 0.09
C GLY A 191 -6.25 11.18 -0.46
N GLY A 192 -5.32 10.31 -0.05
CA GLY A 192 -3.96 10.20 -0.59
C GLY A 192 -3.76 8.88 -1.32
N SER A 193 -2.93 8.79 -2.36
CA SER A 193 -2.68 7.52 -3.09
C SER A 193 -3.98 6.95 -3.70
N TYR A 194 -4.25 5.65 -3.56
CA TYR A 194 -5.51 5.03 -3.99
C TYR A 194 -6.76 5.78 -3.49
N PRO A 195 -6.89 6.14 -2.19
CA PRO A 195 -7.96 7.04 -1.72
C PRO A 195 -8.09 8.36 -2.48
N GLY A 196 -6.98 8.93 -2.95
CA GLY A 196 -6.99 10.15 -3.77
C GLY A 196 -7.59 9.89 -5.16
N ALA A 197 -7.24 8.76 -5.78
CA ALA A 197 -7.87 8.32 -7.02
C ALA A 197 -9.37 8.03 -6.80
N LEU A 198 -9.72 7.31 -5.74
CA LEU A 198 -11.11 7.03 -5.34
C LEU A 198 -11.90 8.32 -5.10
N THR A 199 -11.31 9.33 -4.47
CA THR A 199 -11.92 10.67 -4.31
C THR A 199 -12.31 11.26 -5.67
N SER A 200 -11.38 11.23 -6.63
CA SER A 200 -11.61 11.74 -7.98
C SER A 200 -12.67 10.93 -8.72
N TYR A 201 -12.63 9.60 -8.61
CA TYR A 201 -13.61 8.71 -9.22
C TYR A 201 -15.02 8.93 -8.65
N THR A 202 -15.16 9.03 -7.32
CA THR A 202 -16.43 9.32 -6.66
C THR A 202 -17.03 10.64 -7.14
N MET A 203 -16.23 11.71 -7.23
CA MET A 203 -16.73 13.02 -7.69
C MET A 203 -17.27 12.99 -9.13
N VAL A 204 -16.64 12.21 -10.02
CA VAL A 204 -17.09 12.05 -11.41
C VAL A 204 -18.31 11.13 -11.50
N ASN A 205 -18.28 10.01 -10.77
CA ASN A 205 -19.31 8.97 -10.84
C ASN A 205 -20.62 9.39 -10.13
N LYS A 206 -20.51 10.16 -9.05
CA LYS A 206 -21.63 10.64 -8.23
C LYS A 206 -21.63 12.18 -8.11
N PRO A 207 -21.94 12.92 -9.19
CA PRO A 207 -21.99 14.37 -9.14
C PRO A 207 -22.96 14.87 -8.07
N GLY A 208 -22.53 15.83 -7.25
CA GLY A 208 -23.33 16.40 -6.17
C GLY A 208 -23.31 15.63 -4.85
N LEU A 209 -22.75 14.41 -4.81
CA LEU A 209 -22.57 13.66 -3.55
C LEU A 209 -21.54 14.33 -2.63
N ILE A 210 -20.39 14.70 -3.20
CA ILE A 210 -19.28 15.34 -2.49
C ILE A 210 -19.19 16.79 -2.95
N TRP A 211 -19.21 17.72 -2.00
CA TRP A 211 -19.15 19.16 -2.26
C TRP A 211 -17.76 19.60 -2.73
N ALA A 212 -16.70 19.07 -2.11
CA ALA A 212 -15.31 19.27 -2.54
C ALA A 212 -14.46 18.03 -2.29
N GLY A 213 -13.54 17.74 -3.21
CA GLY A 213 -12.59 16.63 -3.10
C GLY A 213 -11.14 17.13 -3.01
N TYR A 214 -10.38 16.62 -2.06
CA TYR A 214 -8.93 16.79 -1.95
C TYR A 214 -8.24 15.46 -2.32
N ALA A 215 -7.87 15.33 -3.59
CA ALA A 215 -7.23 14.14 -4.15
C ALA A 215 -5.70 14.30 -4.20
N SER A 216 -5.03 14.00 -3.09
CA SER A 216 -3.56 14.13 -2.98
C SER A 216 -2.86 12.94 -3.63
N SER A 217 -1.97 13.20 -4.59
CA SER A 217 -1.16 12.15 -5.22
C SER A 217 -1.98 10.95 -5.72
N GLY A 218 -3.21 11.18 -6.19
CA GLY A 218 -4.12 10.15 -6.66
C GLY A 218 -3.78 9.70 -8.09
N PRO A 219 -3.35 8.45 -8.32
CA PRO A 219 -3.05 7.96 -9.66
C PRO A 219 -4.35 7.66 -10.43
N VAL A 220 -4.96 8.70 -11.01
CA VAL A 220 -6.20 8.58 -11.78
C VAL A 220 -5.99 8.07 -13.21
N GLN A 221 -4.76 8.19 -13.72
CA GLN A 221 -4.37 7.66 -15.02
C GLN A 221 -3.77 6.27 -14.83
N VAL A 222 -4.54 5.26 -15.22
CA VAL A 222 -4.13 3.87 -15.20
C VAL A 222 -3.15 3.59 -16.35
N MET A 223 -2.02 2.96 -16.03
CA MET A 223 -0.98 2.59 -16.99
C MET A 223 -0.57 1.14 -16.75
N GLU A 224 -0.73 0.29 -17.77
CA GLU A 224 -0.38 -1.13 -17.68
C GLU A 224 1.13 -1.31 -17.45
N ASN A 225 1.95 -0.73 -18.33
CA ASN A 225 3.39 -0.61 -18.14
C ASN A 225 3.72 0.74 -17.51
N PHE A 226 3.82 0.77 -16.18
CA PHE A 226 4.03 2.01 -15.42
C PHE A 226 5.51 2.38 -15.24
N TRP A 227 6.29 2.31 -16.33
CA TRP A 227 7.71 2.70 -16.35
C TRP A 227 7.98 4.14 -15.90
N VAL A 228 7.01 5.04 -16.14
CA VAL A 228 7.09 6.44 -15.73
C VAL A 228 7.19 6.63 -14.21
N TYR A 229 6.89 5.61 -13.40
CA TYR A 229 7.11 5.63 -11.96
C TYR A 229 8.59 5.86 -11.60
N PHE A 230 9.51 5.24 -12.35
CA PHE A 230 10.95 5.32 -12.07
C PHE A 230 11.61 6.55 -12.68
N GLU A 231 10.94 7.25 -13.61
CA GLU A 231 11.49 8.45 -14.26
C GLU A 231 11.77 9.62 -13.30
N PRO A 232 10.85 10.01 -12.39
CA PRO A 232 11.14 10.99 -11.36
C PRO A 232 12.33 10.59 -10.48
N ILE A 233 12.44 9.30 -10.14
CA ILE A 233 13.54 8.77 -9.32
C ILE A 233 14.86 8.96 -10.08
N ARG A 234 14.95 8.47 -11.32
CA ARG A 234 16.13 8.62 -12.20
C ARG A 234 16.54 10.08 -12.39
N LYS A 235 15.57 10.99 -12.60
CA LYS A 235 15.84 12.42 -12.84
C LYS A 235 16.28 13.18 -11.59
N ASN A 236 15.77 12.82 -10.42
CA ASN A 236 15.94 13.63 -9.20
C ASN A 236 16.87 13.00 -8.15
N MET A 237 17.27 11.74 -8.30
CA MET A 237 18.36 11.19 -7.50
C MET A 237 19.69 11.95 -7.75
N PRO A 238 20.67 11.87 -6.83
CA PRO A 238 22.00 12.43 -7.08
C PRO A 238 22.52 12.03 -8.46
N GLN A 239 23.01 13.00 -9.24
CA GLN A 239 23.26 12.77 -10.68
C GLN A 239 24.37 11.74 -10.93
N ASN A 240 25.35 11.68 -10.04
CA ASN A 240 26.39 10.65 -10.05
C ASN A 240 25.80 9.24 -9.81
N CYS A 241 24.95 9.10 -8.80
CA CYS A 241 24.17 7.89 -8.54
C CYS A 241 23.31 7.50 -9.74
N SER A 242 22.63 8.46 -10.37
CA SER A 242 21.82 8.22 -11.58
C SER A 242 22.67 7.68 -12.73
N ALA A 243 23.84 8.27 -12.98
CA ALA A 243 24.74 7.85 -14.06
C ALA A 243 25.19 6.39 -13.86
N ASP A 244 25.59 6.03 -12.64
CA ASP A 244 26.05 4.69 -12.32
C ASP A 244 24.91 3.65 -12.30
N VAL A 245 23.73 3.99 -11.76
CA VAL A 245 22.54 3.13 -11.83
C VAL A 245 22.13 2.86 -13.27
N VAL A 246 22.07 3.90 -14.13
CA VAL A 246 21.76 3.75 -15.55
C VAL A 246 22.80 2.85 -16.25
N ALA A 247 24.09 3.03 -15.94
CA ALA A 247 25.15 2.21 -16.52
C ALA A 247 25.02 0.73 -16.12
N VAL A 248 24.71 0.47 -14.84
CA VAL A 248 24.47 -0.89 -14.34
C VAL A 248 23.25 -1.51 -15.00
N ILE A 249 22.09 -0.82 -15.01
CA ILE A 249 20.87 -1.35 -15.62
C ILE A 249 21.07 -1.65 -17.11
N ALA A 250 21.72 -0.75 -17.87
CA ALA A 250 22.01 -1.00 -19.28
C ALA A 250 22.91 -2.24 -19.49
N HIS A 251 23.88 -2.46 -18.61
CA HIS A 251 24.70 -3.66 -18.63
C HIS A 251 23.91 -4.93 -18.29
N LEU A 252 23.03 -4.86 -17.28
CA LEU A 252 22.15 -5.97 -16.92
C LEU A 252 21.23 -6.33 -18.10
N ASP A 253 20.59 -5.35 -18.73
CA ASP A 253 19.73 -5.58 -19.89
C ASP A 253 20.50 -6.28 -21.01
N GLN A 254 21.72 -5.82 -21.31
CA GLN A 254 22.57 -6.45 -22.33
C GLN A 254 22.91 -7.91 -21.99
N VAL A 255 23.32 -8.20 -20.76
CA VAL A 255 23.75 -9.55 -20.36
C VAL A 255 22.56 -10.50 -20.25
N PHE A 256 21.45 -10.05 -19.66
CA PHE A 256 20.27 -10.88 -19.42
C PHE A 256 19.43 -11.12 -20.67
N SER A 257 19.54 -10.26 -21.68
CA SER A 257 19.02 -10.51 -23.05
C SER A 257 19.85 -11.52 -23.84
N SER A 258 21.07 -11.84 -23.40
CA SER A 258 21.97 -12.77 -24.09
C SER A 258 21.75 -14.22 -23.66
N THR A 259 22.36 -15.17 -24.37
CA THR A 259 22.39 -16.60 -24.00
C THR A 259 23.57 -16.96 -23.09
N ASN A 260 24.36 -15.98 -22.62
CA ASN A 260 25.56 -16.23 -21.83
C ASN A 260 25.22 -16.52 -20.35
N THR A 261 24.92 -17.78 -20.05
CA THR A 261 24.54 -18.23 -18.70
C THR A 261 25.63 -18.01 -17.66
N SER A 262 26.91 -18.14 -18.01
CA SER A 262 28.02 -17.87 -17.09
C SER A 262 28.11 -16.39 -16.68
N ALA A 263 27.87 -15.46 -17.62
CA ALA A 263 27.83 -14.03 -17.32
C ALA A 263 26.63 -13.69 -16.42
N LYS A 264 25.44 -14.23 -16.72
CA LYS A 264 24.25 -14.07 -15.86
C LYS A 264 24.51 -14.57 -14.44
N GLN A 265 25.10 -15.77 -14.30
CA GLN A 265 25.42 -16.35 -13.00
C GLN A 265 26.42 -15.50 -12.22
N ALA A 266 27.51 -15.05 -12.86
CA ALA A 266 28.51 -14.21 -12.22
C ALA A 266 27.91 -12.89 -11.68
N ILE A 267 26.95 -12.32 -12.41
CA ILE A 267 26.21 -11.15 -11.93
C ILE A 267 25.32 -11.52 -10.75
N LYS A 268 24.50 -12.58 -10.84
CA LYS A 268 23.68 -13.05 -9.70
C LYS A 268 24.52 -13.28 -8.44
N ASP A 269 25.69 -13.90 -8.57
CA ASP A 269 26.63 -14.13 -7.47
C ASP A 269 27.17 -12.81 -6.87
N THR A 270 27.36 -11.78 -7.70
CA THR A 270 27.77 -10.43 -7.26
C THR A 270 26.76 -9.80 -6.30
N PHE A 271 25.47 -10.10 -6.49
CA PHE A 271 24.40 -9.66 -5.59
C PHE A 271 24.09 -10.68 -4.50
N GLY A 272 24.77 -11.83 -4.45
CA GLY A 272 24.45 -12.91 -3.52
C GLY A 272 23.15 -13.65 -3.85
N MET A 273 22.63 -13.48 -5.06
CA MET A 273 21.38 -14.10 -5.55
C MET A 273 21.68 -15.28 -6.49
N GLY A 274 22.83 -15.94 -6.31
CA GLY A 274 23.30 -17.02 -7.20
C GLY A 274 22.36 -18.22 -7.26
N SER A 275 21.55 -18.45 -6.22
CA SER A 275 20.56 -19.53 -6.19
C SER A 275 19.23 -19.16 -6.86
N VAL A 276 19.00 -17.90 -7.22
CA VAL A 276 17.72 -17.44 -7.80
C VAL A 276 17.54 -17.99 -9.20
N GLN A 277 16.55 -18.85 -9.38
CA GLN A 277 16.36 -19.61 -10.62
C GLN A 277 15.97 -18.70 -11.80
N HIS A 278 15.01 -17.81 -11.56
CA HIS A 278 14.40 -16.97 -12.58
C HIS A 278 15.16 -15.65 -12.77
N ASP A 279 15.48 -15.31 -14.02
CA ASP A 279 16.25 -14.11 -14.35
C ASP A 279 15.47 -12.82 -14.06
N ASP A 280 14.17 -12.83 -14.32
CA ASP A 280 13.24 -11.74 -14.03
C ASP A 280 13.02 -11.54 -12.52
N ASP A 281 13.07 -12.60 -11.72
CA ASP A 281 13.06 -12.46 -10.25
C ASP A 281 14.32 -11.78 -9.73
N PHE A 282 15.48 -12.06 -10.33
CA PHE A 282 16.72 -11.35 -10.02
C PHE A 282 16.65 -9.87 -10.42
N LEU A 283 16.33 -9.59 -11.69
CA LEU A 283 16.29 -8.22 -12.21
C LEU A 283 15.21 -7.39 -11.51
N GLY A 284 14.03 -7.98 -11.30
CA GLY A 284 12.92 -7.34 -10.66
C GLY A 284 13.21 -6.96 -9.20
N ALA A 285 14.03 -7.74 -8.50
CA ALA A 285 14.32 -7.50 -7.09
C ALA A 285 15.05 -6.17 -6.90
N LEU A 286 15.95 -5.81 -7.82
CA LEU A 286 16.77 -4.59 -7.74
C LEU A 286 15.94 -3.30 -7.64
N ARG A 287 14.64 -3.34 -8.01
CA ARG A 287 13.69 -2.23 -7.78
C ARG A 287 13.52 -1.89 -6.31
N ASN A 288 13.82 -2.78 -5.36
CA ASN A 288 13.67 -2.51 -3.92
C ASN A 288 14.52 -1.32 -3.43
N ASP A 289 15.70 -1.10 -4.02
CA ASP A 289 16.52 0.07 -3.67
C ASP A 289 15.95 1.36 -4.27
N LEU A 290 15.34 1.27 -5.45
CA LEU A 290 14.69 2.40 -6.10
C LEU A 290 13.36 2.76 -5.42
N TRP A 291 12.57 1.77 -4.99
CA TRP A 291 11.32 1.97 -4.24
C TRP A 291 11.54 2.72 -2.93
N ALA A 292 12.73 2.64 -2.33
CA ALA A 292 13.06 3.42 -1.15
C ALA A 292 12.99 4.95 -1.37
N TRP A 293 13.03 5.43 -2.63
CA TRP A 293 12.82 6.84 -2.95
C TRP A 293 11.44 7.32 -2.50
N GLN A 294 10.42 6.46 -2.61
CA GLN A 294 9.05 6.83 -2.26
C GLN A 294 8.88 7.11 -0.76
N GLU A 295 9.75 6.56 0.08
CA GLU A 295 9.73 6.78 1.54
C GLU A 295 10.24 8.18 1.92
N LEU A 296 10.88 8.89 0.99
CA LEU A 296 11.46 10.21 1.26
C LEU A 296 10.38 11.25 1.59
N GLN A 297 10.66 12.03 2.62
CA GLN A 297 9.89 13.17 3.08
C GLN A 297 10.73 14.45 2.91
N PRO A 298 10.13 15.65 2.97
CA PRO A 298 10.89 16.90 2.99
C PRO A 298 11.93 16.99 4.13
N THR A 299 11.77 16.18 5.17
CA THR A 299 12.69 16.05 6.31
C THR A 299 13.70 14.91 6.17
N SER A 300 13.62 14.10 5.11
CA SER A 300 14.58 13.04 4.86
C SER A 300 15.95 13.61 4.52
N GLY A 301 17.00 13.01 5.09
CA GLY A 301 18.38 13.43 4.90
C GLY A 301 19.34 12.24 5.02
N PRO A 302 20.62 12.50 5.34
CA PRO A 302 21.64 11.46 5.47
C PRO A 302 21.17 10.31 6.37
N GLY A 303 21.44 9.07 5.95
CA GLY A 303 21.01 7.87 6.67
C GLY A 303 19.66 7.30 6.23
N ALA A 304 18.86 8.03 5.44
CA ALA A 304 17.67 7.45 4.81
C ALA A 304 18.06 6.32 3.85
N ARG A 305 17.21 5.29 3.74
CA ARG A 305 17.50 4.07 2.97
C ARG A 305 17.94 4.36 1.53
N PHE A 306 17.22 5.24 0.83
CA PHE A 306 17.57 5.64 -0.53
C PHE A 306 18.94 6.33 -0.63
N TYR A 307 19.26 7.22 0.31
CA TYR A 307 20.56 7.90 0.30
C TYR A 307 21.70 6.95 0.66
N ASN A 308 21.49 5.98 1.57
CA ASN A 308 22.48 4.95 1.86
C ASN A 308 22.78 4.06 0.64
N PHE A 309 21.77 3.82 -0.20
CA PHE A 309 21.95 3.15 -1.48
C PHE A 309 22.85 3.98 -2.42
N CYS A 310 22.52 5.25 -2.65
CA CYS A 310 23.37 6.11 -3.48
C CYS A 310 24.78 6.29 -2.90
N ASP A 311 24.92 6.51 -1.60
CA ASP A 311 26.23 6.64 -0.95
C ASP A 311 27.09 5.38 -1.12
N ALA A 312 26.47 4.20 -1.17
CA ALA A 312 27.19 2.96 -1.40
C ALA A 312 27.80 2.88 -2.81
N LEU A 313 27.14 3.44 -3.82
CA LEU A 313 27.65 3.49 -5.20
C LEU A 313 28.66 4.64 -5.37
N GLU A 314 28.45 5.77 -4.68
CA GLU A 314 29.13 7.02 -5.01
C GLU A 314 30.31 7.38 -4.09
N VAL A 315 30.45 6.74 -2.93
CA VAL A 315 31.53 7.03 -1.99
C VAL A 315 32.62 5.96 -2.05
N LYS A 316 33.79 6.34 -2.59
CA LYS A 316 34.96 5.46 -2.71
C LYS A 316 36.16 6.07 -1.98
N ASN A 317 36.69 5.35 -0.98
CA ASN A 317 37.82 5.79 -0.16
C ASN A 317 37.62 7.20 0.47
N GLY A 318 36.39 7.52 0.88
CA GLY A 318 36.03 8.81 1.46
C GLY A 318 35.92 9.96 0.46
N MET A 319 35.96 9.67 -0.85
CA MET A 319 35.74 10.65 -1.91
C MET A 319 34.41 10.39 -2.61
N ASN A 320 33.67 11.47 -2.88
CA ASN A 320 32.46 11.43 -3.67
C ASN A 320 32.80 11.34 -5.16
N ALA A 321 32.03 10.57 -5.91
CA ALA A 321 32.16 10.49 -7.36
C ALA A 321 31.92 11.85 -8.04
N PRO A 322 32.49 12.10 -9.23
CA PRO A 322 32.06 13.18 -10.10
C PRO A 322 30.61 12.94 -10.57
N VAL A 323 29.99 13.96 -11.21
CA VAL A 323 28.62 13.86 -11.76
C VAL A 323 28.43 12.68 -12.72
N SER A 324 29.49 12.18 -13.35
CA SER A 324 29.46 11.00 -14.22
C SER A 324 29.46 9.65 -13.48
N GLY A 325 29.51 9.65 -12.15
CA GLY A 325 29.68 8.42 -11.35
C GLY A 325 31.11 7.87 -11.40
N TRP A 326 31.31 6.70 -10.78
CA TRP A 326 32.56 5.93 -10.82
C TRP A 326 32.63 4.95 -11.99
N GLY A 327 31.53 4.73 -12.70
CA GLY A 327 31.40 3.86 -13.85
C GLY A 327 31.00 2.42 -13.50
N LEU A 328 30.60 1.68 -14.54
CA LEU A 328 29.98 0.34 -14.46
C LEU A 328 30.69 -0.63 -13.51
N ASP A 329 32.00 -0.85 -13.67
CA ASP A 329 32.73 -1.87 -12.91
C ASP A 329 32.69 -1.59 -11.40
N HIS A 330 32.76 -0.32 -11.00
CA HIS A 330 32.66 0.06 -9.60
C HIS A 330 31.22 -0.06 -9.12
N ALA A 331 30.28 0.56 -9.85
CA ALA A 331 28.87 0.63 -9.51
C ALA A 331 28.24 -0.76 -9.34
N LEU A 332 28.52 -1.71 -10.25
CA LEU A 332 28.00 -3.08 -10.19
C LEU A 332 28.48 -3.80 -8.93
N ALA A 333 29.78 -3.71 -8.62
CA ALA A 333 30.35 -4.34 -7.43
C ALA A 333 29.87 -3.67 -6.13
N ALA A 334 29.74 -2.35 -6.14
CA ALA A 334 29.27 -1.55 -5.01
C ALA A 334 27.79 -1.84 -4.71
N TRP A 335 26.93 -1.86 -5.74
CA TRP A 335 25.52 -2.22 -5.62
C TRP A 335 25.38 -3.66 -5.11
N GLY A 336 26.09 -4.63 -5.69
CA GLY A 336 26.08 -6.00 -5.20
C GLY A 336 26.50 -6.13 -3.73
N LYS A 337 27.49 -5.34 -3.27
CA LYS A 337 27.87 -5.27 -1.86
C LYS A 337 26.76 -4.65 -0.98
N HIS A 338 26.16 -3.55 -1.42
CA HIS A 338 25.04 -2.92 -0.72
C HIS A 338 23.87 -3.89 -0.57
N TRP A 339 23.46 -4.50 -1.67
CA TRP A 339 22.36 -5.46 -1.75
C TRP A 339 22.54 -6.62 -0.78
N ARG A 340 23.72 -7.27 -0.79
CA ARG A 340 24.03 -8.38 0.13
C ARG A 340 23.91 -7.99 1.60
N SER A 341 24.21 -6.74 1.95
CA SER A 341 24.07 -6.26 3.33
C SER A 341 22.60 -6.08 3.75
N GLY A 342 21.71 -5.84 2.79
CA GLY A 342 20.27 -5.67 3.00
C GLY A 342 19.44 -6.96 2.91
N LEU A 343 19.96 -8.01 2.26
CA LEU A 343 19.23 -9.27 2.00
C LEU A 343 18.58 -9.86 3.25
N ALA A 344 19.31 -9.96 4.38
CA ALA A 344 18.75 -10.53 5.60
C ALA A 344 17.57 -9.72 6.17
N SER A 345 17.61 -8.38 6.00
CA SER A 345 16.50 -7.52 6.42
C SER A 345 15.30 -7.65 5.50
N LEU A 346 15.53 -7.87 4.20
CA LEU A 346 14.48 -8.00 3.18
C LEU A 346 13.81 -9.39 3.23
N CYS A 347 14.61 -10.45 3.31
CA CYS A 347 14.15 -11.84 3.22
C CYS A 347 13.83 -12.48 4.57
N GLY A 348 14.29 -11.89 5.67
CA GLY A 348 14.07 -12.42 7.01
C GLY A 348 14.64 -13.84 7.15
N ARG A 349 13.75 -14.84 7.26
CA ARG A 349 14.12 -16.26 7.39
C ARG A 349 13.98 -17.05 6.08
N ALA A 350 13.47 -16.45 5.02
CA ALA A 350 13.33 -17.10 3.72
C ALA A 350 14.71 -17.35 3.11
N THR A 351 14.85 -18.44 2.35
CA THR A 351 16.00 -18.57 1.43
C THR A 351 15.90 -17.52 0.32
N ASP A 352 17.00 -17.23 -0.38
CA ASP A 352 16.97 -16.25 -1.47
C ASP A 352 15.94 -16.65 -2.54
N GLU A 353 15.89 -17.93 -2.93
CA GLU A 353 14.86 -18.41 -3.87
C GLU A 353 13.46 -18.12 -3.32
N GLN A 354 13.14 -18.51 -2.09
CA GLN A 354 11.82 -18.27 -1.50
C GLN A 354 11.48 -16.78 -1.37
N CYS A 355 12.49 -15.93 -1.18
CA CYS A 355 12.32 -14.50 -1.01
C CYS A 355 11.92 -13.80 -2.31
N PHE A 356 12.41 -14.28 -3.45
CA PHE A 356 12.25 -13.61 -4.74
C PHE A 356 11.28 -14.33 -5.69
N ASP A 357 11.09 -15.65 -5.53
CA ASP A 357 10.33 -16.52 -6.42
C ASP A 357 8.89 -16.03 -6.63
N SER A 358 8.64 -15.43 -7.80
CA SER A 358 7.32 -15.00 -8.24
C SER A 358 6.51 -16.12 -8.90
N TYR A 359 7.12 -17.28 -9.14
CA TYR A 359 6.51 -18.46 -9.73
C TYR A 359 5.98 -19.45 -8.68
N ALA A 360 6.39 -19.31 -7.42
CA ALA A 360 5.86 -20.08 -6.29
C ALA A 360 4.34 -19.90 -6.13
N ILE A 361 3.57 -20.87 -6.61
CA ILE A 361 2.13 -20.97 -6.33
C ILE A 361 1.95 -21.55 -4.92
N SER A 362 2.07 -20.71 -3.90
CA SER A 362 1.56 -21.07 -2.57
C SER A 362 0.04 -20.91 -2.55
N ALA A 363 -0.66 -21.76 -1.78
CA ALA A 363 -2.09 -21.58 -1.57
C ALA A 363 -2.32 -20.18 -0.95
N PRO A 364 -3.15 -19.32 -1.55
CA PRO A 364 -3.29 -17.94 -1.07
C PRO A 364 -3.86 -17.96 0.34
N ASN A 365 -3.29 -17.15 1.23
CA ASN A 365 -3.94 -16.86 2.51
C ASN A 365 -5.23 -16.08 2.23
N ILE A 366 -6.37 -16.75 2.40
CA ILE A 366 -7.70 -16.17 2.19
C ILE A 366 -8.35 -15.69 3.49
N SER A 367 -7.65 -15.70 4.62
CA SER A 367 -8.17 -15.07 5.84
C SER A 367 -8.41 -13.57 5.58
N ILE A 368 -9.36 -12.98 6.31
CA ILE A 368 -9.55 -11.52 6.31
C ILE A 368 -8.31 -10.80 6.85
N ASP A 369 -8.28 -9.48 6.70
CA ASP A 369 -7.18 -8.62 7.13
C ASP A 369 -5.84 -8.97 6.45
N GLN A 370 -5.88 -9.26 5.15
CA GLN A 370 -4.71 -9.46 4.29
C GLN A 370 -4.65 -8.36 3.22
N PRO A 371 -4.14 -7.15 3.55
CA PRO A 371 -4.21 -5.99 2.66
C PRO A 371 -3.55 -6.21 1.30
N TYR A 372 -2.42 -6.94 1.24
CA TYR A 372 -1.77 -7.29 -0.04
C TYR A 372 -2.67 -8.10 -0.96
N ARG A 373 -3.46 -9.04 -0.41
CA ARG A 373 -4.38 -9.85 -1.21
C ARG A 373 -5.52 -9.00 -1.77
N SER A 374 -6.11 -8.17 -0.92
CA SER A 374 -7.18 -7.24 -1.30
C SER A 374 -6.72 -6.24 -2.35
N TRP A 375 -5.54 -5.65 -2.16
CA TRP A 375 -4.96 -4.74 -3.13
C TRP A 375 -4.64 -5.40 -4.47
N ASN A 376 -3.98 -6.57 -4.44
CA ASN A 376 -3.67 -7.31 -5.68
C ASN A 376 -4.94 -7.72 -6.44
N TRP A 377 -6.05 -7.98 -5.75
CA TRP A 377 -7.31 -8.23 -6.44
C TRP A 377 -7.78 -7.01 -7.25
N ILE A 378 -7.74 -5.80 -6.67
CA ILE A 378 -8.07 -4.57 -7.39
C ILE A 378 -7.10 -4.38 -8.56
N LEU A 379 -5.79 -4.60 -8.35
CA LEU A 379 -4.80 -4.48 -9.42
C LEU A 379 -5.07 -5.45 -10.57
N CYS A 380 -5.43 -6.70 -10.28
CA CYS A 380 -5.65 -7.71 -11.32
C CYS A 380 -7.00 -7.58 -12.05
N ASN A 381 -8.03 -7.01 -11.40
CA ASN A 381 -9.39 -7.00 -11.96
C ASN A 381 -9.88 -5.61 -12.41
N GLU A 382 -9.33 -4.53 -11.86
CA GLU A 382 -9.83 -3.16 -12.09
C GLU A 382 -8.79 -2.25 -12.75
N PHE A 383 -7.54 -2.22 -12.26
CA PHE A 383 -6.52 -1.28 -12.76
C PHE A 383 -5.52 -1.87 -13.76
N GLY A 384 -5.12 -3.13 -13.66
CA GLY A 384 -4.02 -3.66 -14.49
C GLY A 384 -2.67 -2.95 -14.28
N PHE A 385 -2.43 -2.38 -13.10
CA PHE A 385 -1.28 -1.53 -12.81
C PHE A 385 -0.01 -2.36 -12.52
N SER A 386 1.00 -2.32 -13.40
CA SER A 386 2.28 -3.01 -13.21
C SER A 386 3.47 -2.05 -13.24
N GLN A 387 4.21 -1.93 -12.13
CA GLN A 387 5.42 -1.11 -12.05
C GLN A 387 6.62 -1.81 -12.71
N VAL A 388 6.79 -1.62 -14.01
CA VAL A 388 7.94 -2.18 -14.76
C VAL A 388 9.08 -1.16 -14.74
N CYS A 389 10.29 -1.56 -14.39
CA CYS A 389 11.47 -0.72 -14.61
C CYS A 389 12.03 -1.04 -15.99
N SER A 390 11.90 -0.12 -16.94
CA SER A 390 12.59 -0.20 -18.24
C SER A 390 13.19 1.18 -18.53
N ILE A 391 14.51 1.27 -18.62
CA ILE A 391 15.18 2.50 -19.04
C ILE A 391 15.32 2.38 -20.57
N ALA A 392 14.43 3.06 -21.30
CA ALA A 392 14.50 3.13 -22.76
C ALA A 392 15.64 4.04 -23.23
#